data_AF-A0A4P8S3J3-F1
#
_entry.id   AF-A0A4P8S3J3-F1
#
_cell.length_a   1.000
_cell.length_b   1.000
_cell.length_c   1.000
_cell.angle_alpha   90.00
_cell.angle_beta   90.00
_cell.angle_gamma   90.00
#
_symmetry.space_group_name_H-M   'P 1'
#
loop_
_entity.id
_entity.type
_entity.pdbx_description
1 polymer ?
#
loop_
_entity_poly.entity_id
_entity_poly.type
_entity_poly.pdbx_seq_one_letter_code
_entity_poly.pdbx_strand_id
1 'polypeptide(L)'
;MTVKKSLRVCDKGHRYYKSSECQSCPTCNKENKPKSGFLSKLSSPARNALIHEGIDTLQKLAKYTEREILSLHGIGPASLPILRTSLEEEGLTFKENNQ
;
A
#
# COMPACT_ATOMS: atom_id res chain seq x y z
N MET A 1 9.72 11.73 -26.05
CA MET A 1 10.44 10.46 -26.30
C MET A 1 9.51 9.31 -25.93
N THR A 2 9.10 8.49 -26.90
CA THR A 2 8.16 7.38 -26.65
C THR A 2 8.94 6.18 -26.12
N VAL A 3 8.84 5.89 -24.83
CA VAL A 3 9.56 4.75 -24.24
C VAL A 3 8.93 3.46 -24.73
N LYS A 4 9.62 2.73 -25.61
CA LYS A 4 9.16 1.45 -26.15
C LYS A 4 8.98 0.44 -25.01
N LYS A 5 7.76 -0.09 -24.87
CA LYS A 5 7.45 -1.13 -23.88
C LYS A 5 7.90 -2.47 -24.43
N SER A 6 8.64 -3.25 -23.65
CA SER A 6 8.99 -4.64 -23.99
C SER A 6 8.05 -5.62 -23.29
N LEU A 7 7.73 -6.72 -23.98
CA LEU A 7 7.00 -7.84 -23.40
C LEU A 7 7.94 -8.61 -22.45
N ARG A 8 7.46 -8.87 -21.24
CA ARG A 8 8.17 -9.62 -20.19
C ARG A 8 7.27 -10.71 -19.64
N VAL A 9 7.87 -11.76 -19.10
CA VAL A 9 7.18 -12.88 -18.44
C VAL A 9 7.76 -13.04 -17.04
N CYS A 10 6.93 -13.05 -16.01
CA CYS A 10 7.42 -13.32 -14.64
C CYS A 10 7.57 -14.82 -14.40
N ASP A 11 8.15 -15.18 -13.26
CA ASP A 11 8.35 -16.58 -12.83
C ASP A 11 7.03 -17.39 -12.77
N LYS A 12 5.92 -16.73 -12.43
CA LYS A 12 4.56 -17.32 -12.45
C LYS A 12 3.93 -17.42 -13.86
N GLY A 13 4.65 -17.07 -14.91
CA GLY A 13 4.16 -17.13 -16.31
C GLY A 13 3.31 -15.94 -16.76
N HIS A 14 3.13 -14.90 -15.95
CA HIS A 14 2.34 -13.73 -16.35
C HIS A 14 3.07 -12.87 -17.38
N ARG A 15 2.43 -12.63 -18.51
CA ARG A 15 2.92 -11.78 -19.60
C ARG A 15 2.49 -10.33 -19.36
N TYR A 16 3.45 -9.39 -19.34
CA TYR A 16 3.17 -7.97 -19.13
C TYR A 16 4.13 -7.08 -19.92
N TYR A 17 3.70 -5.86 -20.23
CA TYR A 17 4.49 -4.88 -20.98
C TYR A 17 5.04 -3.81 -20.04
N LYS A 18 6.35 -3.54 -20.09
CA LYS A 18 6.96 -2.49 -19.26
C LYS A 18 8.01 -1.69 -20.02
N SER A 19 8.05 -0.40 -19.71
CA SER A 19 9.07 0.55 -20.17
C SER A 19 10.28 0.62 -19.24
N SER A 20 10.13 0.13 -18.00
CA SER A 20 11.15 0.23 -16.93
C SER A 20 11.80 -1.13 -16.67
N GLU A 21 13.05 -1.10 -16.20
CA GLU A 21 13.82 -2.32 -15.91
C GLU A 21 13.33 -3.13 -14.72
N CYS A 22 12.53 -2.56 -13.80
CA CYS A 22 12.09 -3.29 -12.62
C CYS A 22 11.16 -4.48 -12.95
N GLN A 23 11.48 -5.65 -12.38
CA GLN A 23 10.81 -6.93 -12.64
C GLN A 23 9.49 -7.12 -11.87
N SER A 24 8.97 -6.06 -11.23
CA SER A 24 7.67 -6.09 -10.59
C SER A 24 6.57 -6.41 -11.60
N CYS A 25 5.94 -7.57 -11.44
CA CYS A 25 4.85 -8.04 -12.27
C CYS A 25 3.52 -7.45 -11.77
N PRO A 26 2.78 -6.68 -12.60
CA PRO A 26 1.53 -6.05 -12.18
C PRO A 26 0.43 -7.06 -11.87
N THR A 27 0.41 -8.20 -12.56
CA THR A 27 -0.55 -9.28 -12.32
C THR A 27 -0.29 -9.94 -10.97
N CYS A 28 0.95 -10.35 -10.68
CA CYS A 28 1.30 -10.90 -9.37
C CYS A 28 0.96 -9.93 -8.24
N ASN A 29 1.18 -8.63 -8.42
CA ASN A 29 0.87 -7.65 -7.40
C ASN A 29 -0.65 -7.55 -7.12
N LYS A 30 -1.49 -7.69 -8.15
CA LYS A 30 -2.94 -7.77 -8.02
C LYS A 30 -3.38 -9.05 -7.32
N GLU A 31 -2.78 -10.19 -7.64
CA GLU A 31 -3.14 -11.48 -7.01
C GLU A 31 -2.74 -11.57 -5.54
N ASN A 32 -1.59 -11.00 -5.17
CA ASN A 32 -1.14 -10.94 -3.77
C ASN A 32 -1.88 -9.86 -2.95
N LYS A 33 -2.91 -9.23 -3.52
CA LYS A 33 -3.73 -8.27 -2.78
C LYS A 33 -4.54 -9.04 -1.72
N PRO A 34 -4.46 -8.66 -0.43
CA PRO A 34 -5.32 -9.25 0.59
C PRO A 34 -6.78 -9.03 0.21
N LYS A 35 -7.61 -10.06 0.39
CA LYS A 35 -9.03 -10.05 0.03
C LYS A 35 -9.91 -9.31 1.03
N SER A 36 -9.40 -9.09 2.25
CA SER A 36 -10.14 -8.52 3.37
C SER A 36 -9.24 -7.62 4.24
N GLY A 37 -9.87 -6.88 5.15
CA GLY A 37 -9.20 -5.95 6.06
C GLY A 37 -8.82 -4.61 5.42
N PHE A 38 -8.35 -3.67 6.23
CA PHE A 38 -8.03 -2.31 5.79
C PHE A 38 -6.92 -2.26 4.71
N LEU A 39 -5.96 -3.18 4.76
CA LEU A 39 -4.90 -3.30 3.74
C LEU A 39 -5.43 -3.62 2.34
N SER A 40 -6.61 -4.25 2.23
CA SER A 40 -7.26 -4.51 0.94
C SER A 40 -7.86 -3.25 0.30
N LYS A 41 -8.15 -2.23 1.10
CA LYS A 41 -8.69 -0.94 0.62
C LYS A 41 -7.58 -0.04 0.06
N LEU A 42 -6.31 -0.35 0.32
CA LEU A 42 -5.16 0.46 -0.07
C LEU A 42 -4.58 0.07 -1.44
N SER A 43 -3.88 1.03 -2.04
CA SER A 43 -3.04 0.80 -3.23
C SER A 43 -1.82 -0.05 -2.86
N SER A 44 -1.27 -0.77 -3.84
CA SER A 44 -0.06 -1.59 -3.66
C SER A 44 1.10 -0.88 -2.94
N PRO A 45 1.51 0.37 -3.29
CA PRO A 45 2.58 1.07 -2.58
C PRO A 45 2.22 1.36 -1.11
N ALA A 46 1.01 1.87 -0.84
CA ALA A 46 0.59 2.21 0.51
C ALA A 46 0.48 0.97 1.42
N ARG A 47 -0.09 -0.13 0.90
CA ARG A 47 -0.12 -1.42 1.60
C ARG A 47 1.29 -1.92 1.92
N ASN A 48 2.18 -1.91 0.93
CA ASN A 48 3.54 -2.41 1.10
C ASN A 48 4.32 -1.56 2.12
N ALA A 49 4.13 -0.25 2.12
CA ALA A 49 4.73 0.66 3.09
C ALA A 49 4.31 0.31 4.53
N LEU A 50 3.01 0.10 4.77
CA LEU A 50 2.52 -0.30 6.10
C LEU A 50 3.06 -1.67 6.53
N ILE A 51 3.05 -2.66 5.65
CA ILE A 51 3.60 -4.00 5.96
C ILE A 51 5.10 -3.92 6.26
N HIS A 52 5.85 -3.10 5.51
CA HIS A 52 7.28 -2.90 5.73
C HIS A 52 7.57 -2.32 7.13
N GLU A 53 6.74 -1.37 7.58
CA GLU A 53 6.79 -0.83 8.95
C GLU A 53 6.20 -1.79 10.02
N GLY A 54 5.77 -2.99 9.63
CA GLY A 54 5.14 -3.96 10.53
C GLY A 54 3.73 -3.59 10.98
N ILE A 55 3.06 -2.68 10.27
CA ILE A 55 1.70 -2.21 10.51
C ILE A 55 0.71 -3.07 9.72
N ASP A 56 0.49 -4.29 10.20
CA ASP A 56 -0.46 -5.25 9.60
C ASP A 56 -1.85 -5.24 10.25
N THR A 57 -2.05 -4.49 11.34
CA THR A 57 -3.32 -4.40 12.08
C THR A 57 -3.71 -2.96 12.39
N LEU A 58 -5.01 -2.72 12.59
CA LEU A 58 -5.55 -1.40 12.95
C LEU A 58 -5.07 -0.94 14.33
N GLN A 59 -4.86 -1.86 15.28
CA GLN A 59 -4.30 -1.54 16.59
C GLN A 59 -2.85 -1.04 16.50
N LYS A 60 -2.06 -1.59 15.58
CA LYS A 60 -0.71 -1.07 15.32
C LYS A 60 -0.78 0.28 14.62
N LEU A 61 -1.67 0.44 13.64
CA LEU A 61 -1.87 1.70 12.92
C LEU A 61 -2.26 2.83 13.88
N ALA A 62 -3.13 2.56 14.85
CA ALA A 62 -3.58 3.51 15.87
C ALA A 62 -2.44 4.03 16.77
N LYS A 63 -1.28 3.35 16.81
CA LYS A 63 -0.10 3.83 17.57
C LYS A 63 0.68 4.93 16.87
N TYR A 64 0.39 5.17 15.59
CA TYR A 64 1.06 6.19 14.78
C TYR A 64 0.16 7.41 14.64
N THR A 65 0.78 8.56 14.47
CA THR A 65 0.14 9.79 14.04
C THR A 65 -0.04 9.79 12.52
N GLU A 66 -0.96 10.61 12.02
CA GLU A 66 -1.14 10.76 10.57
C GLU A 66 0.11 11.28 9.86
N ARG A 67 0.91 12.10 10.55
CA ARG A 67 2.16 12.67 10.01
C ARG A 67 3.22 11.60 9.85
N GLU A 68 3.34 10.69 10.82
CA GLU A 68 4.25 9.54 10.72
C GLU A 68 3.85 8.63 9.55
N ILE A 69 2.55 8.35 9.42
CA ILE A 69 2.02 7.54 8.32
C ILE A 69 2.25 8.20 6.95
N LEU A 70 2.04 9.51 6.84
CA LEU A 70 2.34 10.25 5.61
C LEU A 70 3.83 10.33 5.28
N SER A 71 4.70 10.16 6.28
CA SER A 71 6.15 10.17 6.06
C SER A 71 6.66 8.87 5.44
N LEU A 72 5.84 7.81 5.41
CA LEU A 72 6.21 6.52 4.84
C LEU A 72 6.24 6.57 3.30
N HIS A 73 7.35 6.12 2.73
CA HIS A 73 7.53 6.08 1.28
C HIS A 73 6.48 5.17 0.62
N GLY A 74 5.61 5.76 -0.20
CA GLY A 74 4.54 5.05 -0.90
C GLY A 74 3.14 5.29 -0.33
N ILE A 75 3.02 6.02 0.78
CA ILE A 75 1.76 6.53 1.31
C ILE A 75 1.61 8.00 0.89
N GLY A 76 0.45 8.33 0.35
CA GLY A 76 0.09 9.70 -0.02
C GLY A 76 -1.17 10.18 0.69
N PRO A 77 -1.53 11.47 0.58
CA PRO A 77 -2.70 12.05 1.24
C PRO A 77 -4.02 11.34 0.92
N ALA A 78 -4.13 10.74 -0.27
CA ALA A 78 -5.30 9.95 -0.66
C ALA A 78 -5.49 8.65 0.16
N SER A 79 -4.46 8.17 0.86
CA SER A 79 -4.56 6.98 1.71
C SER A 79 -5.12 7.30 3.10
N LEU A 80 -4.92 8.51 3.60
CA LEU A 80 -5.41 8.92 4.92
C LEU A 80 -6.91 8.74 5.14
N PRO A 81 -7.82 9.19 4.25
CA PRO A 81 -9.26 9.02 4.49
C PRO A 81 -9.63 7.53 4.62
N ILE A 82 -9.01 6.65 3.83
CA ILE A 82 -9.24 5.21 3.88
C ILE A 82 -8.80 4.64 5.23
N LEU A 83 -7.64 5.08 5.72
CA LEU A 83 -7.09 4.63 6.99
C LEU A 83 -7.91 5.15 8.18
N ARG A 84 -8.33 6.43 8.15
CA ARG A 84 -9.22 7.03 9.15
C ARG A 84 -10.52 6.24 9.26
N THR A 85 -11.23 6.08 8.13
CA THR A 85 -12.48 5.31 8.11
C THR A 85 -12.28 3.88 8.62
N SER A 86 -11.17 3.23 8.26
CA SER A 86 -10.90 1.86 8.73
C SER A 86 -10.63 1.80 10.23
N LEU A 87 -10.02 2.82 10.84
CA LEU A 87 -9.86 2.92 12.29
C LEU A 87 -11.20 3.21 12.97
N GLU A 88 -11.96 4.16 12.44
CA GLU A 88 -13.27 4.57 12.97
C GLU A 88 -14.29 3.42 12.96
N GLU A 89 -14.28 2.57 11.92
CA GLU A 89 -15.10 1.35 11.84
C GLU A 89 -14.89 0.42 13.05
N GLU A 90 -13.68 0.43 13.65
CA GLU A 90 -13.33 -0.37 14.83
C GLU A 90 -13.31 0.46 16.13
N GLY A 91 -13.80 1.71 16.10
CA GLY A 91 -13.76 2.62 17.25
C GLY A 91 -12.36 3.08 17.65
N LEU A 92 -11.39 2.97 16.74
CA LEU A 92 -10.01 3.42 16.93
C LEU A 92 -9.81 4.78 16.25
N THR A 93 -8.75 5.47 16.68
CA THR A 93 -8.28 6.70 16.06
C THR A 93 -6.77 6.65 15.88
N PHE A 94 -6.24 7.53 15.03
CA PHE A 94 -4.80 7.76 15.02
C PHE A 94 -4.35 8.32 16.36
N LYS A 95 -3.10 8.05 16.71
CA LYS A 95 -2.47 8.67 17.88
C LYS A 95 -2.57 10.19 17.75
N GLU A 96 -3.12 10.84 18.76
CA GLU A 96 -3.12 12.30 18.84
C GLU A 96 -1.69 12.79 18.94
N ASN A 97 -1.36 13.78 18.10
CA ASN A 97 -0.07 14.45 18.15
C ASN A 97 -0.12 15.49 19.27
N ASN A 98 -0.09 15.03 20.52
CA ASN A 98 -0.08 15.90 21.69
C ASN A 98 1.37 16.31 22.03
N GLN A 99 2.09 16.85 21.05
CA GLN A 99 3.45 17.34 21.18
C GLN A 99 3.67 18.65 20.42
#